data_AF-A0A6V7IJ85-F1
#
_entry.id   AF-A0A6V7IJ85-F1
#
_cell.length_a   1.000
_cell.length_b   1.000
_cell.length_c   1.000
_cell.angle_alpha   90.00
_cell.angle_beta   90.00
_cell.angle_gamma   90.00
#
_symmetry.space_group_name_H-M   'P 1'
#
loop_
_entity.id
_entity.type
_entity.pdbx_description
1 polymer ?
#
loop_
_entity_poly.entity_id
_entity_poly.type
_entity_poly.pdbx_seq_one_letter_code
_entity_poly.pdbx_strand_id
1 'polypeptide(L)' 'MSTVHEVITARHCDLTVFAFSLITNLCATDYDNQDEANHEEVMDVGKMRQPLLQEFVSRIVQRLKKELNLDTKK' A
#
# COMPACT_ATOMS: atom_id res chain seq x y z
N MET A 1 8.48 -0.01 7.41
CA MET A 1 9.70 -0.43 6.69
C MET A 1 9.54 -1.90 6.29
N SER A 2 9.04 -2.16 5.08
CA SER A 2 8.64 -3.51 4.61
C SER A 2 8.61 -3.56 3.07
N THR A 3 7.86 -4.50 2.48
CA THR A 3 7.47 -4.56 1.06
C THR A 3 8.55 -4.99 0.07
N VAL A 4 9.78 -4.47 0.14
CA VAL A 4 10.81 -4.75 -0.89
C VAL A 4 11.11 -6.25 -1.03
N HIS A 5 11.32 -6.94 0.09
CA HIS A 5 11.66 -8.37 0.07
C HIS A 5 10.51 -9.26 -0.42
N GLU A 6 9.26 -8.88 -0.11
CA GLU A 6 8.05 -9.56 -0.58
C GLU A 6 7.91 -9.44 -2.10
N VAL A 7 8.13 -8.23 -2.63
CA VAL A 7 8.09 -7.96 -4.09
C VAL A 7 9.15 -8.75 -4.82
N ILE A 8 10.40 -8.77 -4.32
CA ILE A 8 11.48 -9.55 -4.93
C ILE A 8 11.09 -11.03 -5.04
N THR A 9 10.56 -11.60 -3.96
CA THR A 9 10.14 -13.00 -3.91
C THR A 9 9.00 -13.28 -4.88
N ALA A 10 7.97 -12.41 -4.92
CA ALA A 10 6.85 -12.56 -5.83
C ALA A 10 7.27 -12.48 -7.31
N ARG A 11 8.18 -11.56 -7.65
CA ARG A 11 8.73 -11.44 -9.00
C ARG A 11 9.64 -12.61 -9.38
N HIS A 12 10.36 -13.20 -8.43
CA HIS A 12 11.11 -14.43 -8.65
C HIS A 12 10.20 -15.61 -9.03
N CYS A 13 8.95 -15.61 -8.55
CA CYS A 13 7.91 -16.57 -8.90
C CYS A 13 7.04 -16.13 -10.11
N ASP A 14 7.49 -15.17 -10.91
CA ASP A 14 6.78 -14.60 -12.07
C ASP A 14 5.39 -14.01 -11.77
N LEU A 15 5.09 -13.71 -10.51
CA LEU A 15 3.81 -13.10 -10.13
C LEU A 15 3.74 -11.65 -10.61
N THR A 16 2.58 -11.23 -11.10
CA THR A 16 2.31 -9.81 -11.35
C THR A 16 2.16 -9.08 -10.02
N VAL A 17 2.91 -7.99 -9.82
CA VAL A 17 2.96 -7.26 -8.54
C VAL A 17 2.48 -5.83 -8.72
N PHE A 18 1.63 -5.39 -7.80
CA PHE A 18 1.22 -4.01 -7.61
C PHE A 18 1.45 -3.63 -6.15
N ALA A 19 2.05 -2.46 -5.89
CA ALA A 19 2.31 -1.96 -4.54
C ALA A 19 2.08 -0.44 -4.48
N PHE A 20 1.69 0.05 -3.32
CA PHE A 20 1.53 1.48 -3.03
C PHE A 20 1.85 1.76 -1.56
N SER A 21 2.10 3.02 -1.22
CA SER A 21 2.35 3.45 0.15
C SER A 21 1.33 4.50 0.56
N LEU A 22 0.75 4.34 1.75
CA LEU A 22 0.05 5.43 2.42
C LEU A 22 1.10 6.30 3.11
N ILE A 23 1.17 7.58 2.75
CA ILE A 23 2.00 8.53 3.49
C ILE A 23 1.31 8.81 4.82
N THR A 24 1.90 8.31 5.89
CA THR A 24 1.35 8.39 7.26
C THR A 24 1.93 9.52 8.08
N ASN A 25 3.09 10.04 7.68
CA ASN A 25 3.79 11.14 8.33
C ASN A 25 4.78 11.76 7.35
N LEU A 26 5.27 12.96 7.67
CA LEU A 26 6.41 13.58 6.98
C LEU A 26 7.70 13.20 7.70
N CYS A 27 8.80 13.09 6.95
CA CYS A 27 10.11 12.88 7.54
C CYS A 27 10.62 14.19 8.17
N ALA A 28 11.19 14.10 9.38
CA ALA A 28 11.92 15.21 9.96
C ALA A 28 13.12 15.54 9.05
N THR A 29 13.13 16.77 8.52
CA THR A 29 14.15 17.25 7.57
C THR A 29 14.98 18.40 8.14
N ASP A 30 14.55 18.99 9.26
CA ASP A 30 15.24 20.09 9.93
C ASP A 30 15.72 19.66 11.31
N TYR A 31 16.94 20.08 11.67
CA TYR A 31 17.56 19.77 12.98
C TYR A 31 16.85 20.45 14.16
N ASP A 32 16.07 21.51 13.91
CA ASP A 32 15.33 22.26 14.93
C ASP A 32 13.89 21.74 15.14
N ASN A 33 13.38 20.91 14.22
CA ASN A 33 12.05 20.31 14.34
C ASN A 33 12.14 19.00 15.14
N GLN A 34 11.58 19.01 16.34
CA GLN A 34 11.43 17.82 17.20
C GLN A 34 10.23 16.95 16.83
N ASP A 35 9.72 17.04 15.59
CA ASP A 35 8.64 16.17 15.12
C ASP A 35 9.19 14.74 14.93
N GLU A 36 9.25 13.99 16.03
CA GLU A 36 9.58 12.58 16.02
C GLU A 36 8.42 11.78 15.41
N ALA A 37 8.72 10.92 14.44
CA ALA A 37 7.73 10.02 13.87
C ALA A 37 7.19 9.07 14.95
N ASN A 38 5.98 9.31 15.44
CA ASN A 38 5.32 8.46 16.44
C ASN A 38 4.53 7.33 15.76
N HIS A 39 4.70 6.10 16.23
CA HIS A 39 3.92 4.95 15.77
C HIS A 39 2.41 5.11 15.97
N GLU A 40 1.96 5.83 16.98
CA GLU A 40 0.52 6.07 17.21
C GLU A 40 -0.10 6.94 16.10
N GLU A 41 0.58 8.01 15.70
CA GLU A 41 0.12 8.90 14.63
C GLU A 41 -0.01 8.13 13.30
N VAL A 42 0.95 7.26 13.02
CA VAL A 42 0.93 6.38 11.84
C VAL A 42 -0.33 5.50 11.83
N MET A 43 -0.67 4.92 12.97
CA MET A 43 -1.85 4.05 13.11
C MET A 43 -3.15 4.83 12.95
N ASP A 44 -3.21 6.05 13.48
CA ASP A 44 -4.41 6.89 13.41
C ASP A 44 -4.67 7.41 12.00
N VAL A 45 -3.63 7.79 11.25
CA VAL A 45 -3.77 8.10 9.82
C VAL A 45 -4.26 6.87 9.05
N GLY A 46 -3.75 5.68 9.37
CA GLY A 46 -4.22 4.42 8.81
C GLY A 46 -5.72 4.19 9.04
N LYS A 47 -6.19 4.34 10.28
CA LYS A 47 -7.61 4.21 10.65
C LYS A 47 -8.47 5.26 9.95
N MET A 48 -8.03 6.52 9.94
CA MET A 48 -8.74 7.63 9.31
C MET A 48 -8.94 7.39 7.80
N ARG A 49 -7.94 6.79 7.14
CA ARG A 49 -7.96 6.54 5.69
C ARG A 49 -8.52 5.16 5.31
N GLN A 50 -8.89 4.34 6.28
CA GLN A 50 -9.40 2.98 6.04
C GLN A 50 -10.52 2.91 4.99
N PRO A 51 -11.59 3.75 5.03
CA PRO A 51 -12.68 3.65 4.04
C PRO A 51 -12.20 3.91 2.61
N LEU A 52 -11.28 4.88 2.44
CA LEU A 52 -10.69 5.22 1.15
C LEU A 52 -9.83 4.07 0.63
N LEU A 53 -9.00 3.48 1.49
CA LEU A 53 -8.12 2.37 1.12
C LEU A 53 -8.93 1.12 0.74
N GLN A 54 -10.01 0.83 1.45
CA GLN A 54 -10.92 -0.27 1.14
C GLN A 54 -11.53 -0.09 -0.26
N GLU A 55 -12.03 1.10 -0.59
CA GLU A 55 -12.59 1.39 -1.91
C GLU A 55 -11.52 1.31 -3.01
N PHE A 56 -10.35 1.89 -2.75
CA PHE A 56 -9.23 1.88 -3.69
C PHE A 56 -8.78 0.45 -4.06
N VAL A 57 -8.54 -0.39 -3.04
CA VAL A 57 -8.14 -1.79 -3.26
C VAL A 57 -9.26 -2.58 -3.95
N SER A 58 -10.52 -2.36 -3.57
CA SER A 58 -11.67 -3.03 -4.21
C SER A 58 -11.72 -2.75 -5.71
N ARG A 59 -11.53 -1.49 -6.12
CA ARG A 59 -11.48 -1.10 -7.54
C ARG A 59 -10.26 -1.67 -8.26
N ILE A 60 -9.10 -1.73 -7.61
CA ILE A 60 -7.90 -2.35 -8.20
C ILE A 60 -8.16 -3.82 -8.50
N VAL A 61 -8.71 -4.59 -7.56
CA VAL A 61 -8.99 -6.01 -7.77
C VAL A 61 -9.99 -6.21 -8.91
N GLN A 62 -11.06 -5.40 -8.97
CA GLN A 62 -12.02 -5.43 -10.07
C GLN A 62 -11.36 -5.11 -11.42
N ARG A 63 -10.44 -4.14 -11.46
CA ARG A 63 -9.70 -3.81 -12.67
C ARG A 63 -8.76 -4.94 -13.09
N LEU A 64 -7.98 -5.49 -12.16
CA LEU A 64 -7.07 -6.61 -12.42
C LEU A 64 -7.83 -7.82 -12.98
N LYS A 65 -9.03 -8.11 -12.47
CA LYS A 65 -9.88 -9.17 -13.01
C LYS A 65 -10.15 -8.99 -14.51
N LYS A 66 -10.50 -7.77 -14.92
CA LYS A 66 -10.78 -7.42 -16.33
C LYS A 66 -9.53 -7.49 -17.19
N GLU A 67 -8.43 -6.88 -16.74
CA GLU A 67 -7.16 -6.84 -17.50
C GLU A 67 -6.54 -8.24 -17.68
N LEU A 68 -6.72 -9.12 -16.69
CA LEU A 68 -6.23 -10.51 -16.72
C LEU A 68 -7.22 -11.49 -17.37
N ASN A 69 -8.35 -11.00 -17.92
CA ASN A 69 -9.40 -11.81 -18.56
C ASN A 69 -9.84 -13.03 -17.72
N LEU A 70 -9.94 -12.85 -16.39
CA LEU A 70 -10.32 -13.94 -15.46
C LEU A 70 -11.83 -14.26 -15.50
N ASP A 71 -12.56 -13.75 -16.49
CA ASP A 71 -14.01 -13.94 -16.66
C ASP A 71 -14.38 -15.28 -17.33
N THR A 72 -13.42 -16.07 -17.83
CA THR A 72 -13.65 -17.29 -18.63
C THR A 72 -13.27 -18.61 -17.94
N LYS A 73 -13.79 -18.88 -16.75
CA LYS A 73 -13.94 -20.27 -16.25
C LYS A 73 -15.27 -20.44 -15.52
N LYS A 74 -16.32 -20.73 -16.28
CA LYS A 74 -17.53 -21.39 -15.79
C LYS A 74 -17.71 -22.68 -16.57
#